data_AF-A0A9P4K3I5-F1
#
_entry.id   AF-A0A9P4K3I5-F1
#
_cell.length_a   1.000
_cell.length_b   1.000
_cell.length_c   1.000
_cell.angle_alpha   90.00
_cell.angle_beta   90.00
_cell.angle_gamma   90.00
#
_symmetry.space_group_name_H-M   'P 1'
#
loop_
_entity.id
_entity.type
_entity.pdbx_description
1 polymer ?
#
loop_
_entity_poly.entity_id
_entity_poly.type
_entity_poly.pdbx_seq_one_letter_code
_entity_poly.pdbx_strand_id
1 'polypeptide(L)'
;MPTEFAFVTEDGHGKPKKAERLLIRKHCMQGKNVQCGSRRSSARRIRRPPSSAAVESARNNRPITPNYIENEAETSSRLPLPPPTDVALIRVPNEVDVQSQELLYNFFTFDSIKIDLFPVERYVNFAEWETDMAIWFFTEDVFFHTVLLSASAHRDYMLAQPLTKSSRVHLRHVISALNKKLSEAHNGLLSYPTLFVVIILVHVATMFGDYSAAIAHLAGLQQMVKLLGGLTWLQSDPKTHYKIDRVDFSWALCTGNKACFLSEPVSWSSIFPKPRPASLTPFCEYSLHGIIPERLIVVFEDLRQLARLINEEGIREEKVSGKPFQIALTSIQSRLLQLQDAFDDDVSECLRLGMLAYLATTMQIPGKRGPYPYLEEHFRARFQNIEATRDLRDILVWLLMVGTLVLFDMGESWISERW
;
A
#
# COMPACT_ATOMS: atom_id res chain seq x y z
N MET A 1 34.05 9.44 19.11
CA MET A 1 33.24 10.49 18.47
C MET A 1 34.16 11.31 17.57
N PRO A 2 33.92 11.41 16.25
CA PRO A 2 34.71 12.30 15.39
C PRO A 2 34.33 13.76 15.67
N THR A 3 35.32 14.65 15.79
CA THR A 3 35.21 16.02 16.32
C THR A 3 35.18 17.12 15.26
N GLU A 4 34.87 16.84 14.00
CA GLU A 4 34.84 17.87 12.96
C GLU A 4 33.73 17.60 11.94
N PHE A 5 32.75 18.51 11.86
CA PHE A 5 31.72 18.51 10.82
C PHE A 5 32.13 19.48 9.73
N ALA A 6 32.06 19.05 8.46
CA ALA A 6 32.32 19.89 7.30
C ALA A 6 31.02 20.06 6.49
N PHE A 7 30.63 21.31 6.26
CA PHE A 7 29.51 21.65 5.39
C PHE A 7 29.93 21.61 3.92
N VAL A 8 29.06 21.10 3.06
CA VAL A 8 29.30 20.90 1.63
C VAL A 8 28.28 21.73 0.85
N THR A 9 28.73 22.50 -0.13
CA THR A 9 27.85 23.36 -0.94
C THR A 9 27.42 22.65 -2.22
N GLU A 10 26.11 22.49 -2.42
CA GLU A 10 25.58 21.87 -3.64
C GLU A 10 25.58 22.86 -4.80
N ASP A 11 25.86 22.39 -6.02
CA ASP A 11 25.39 23.10 -7.20
C ASP A 11 23.85 23.03 -7.20
N GLY A 12 23.16 24.04 -7.75
CA GLY A 12 21.69 24.15 -7.75
C GLY A 12 20.92 23.01 -8.43
N HIS A 13 21.59 21.89 -8.72
CA HIS A 13 21.08 20.63 -9.22
C HIS A 13 21.28 19.46 -8.23
N GLY A 14 21.55 19.76 -6.95
CA GLY A 14 21.65 18.78 -5.87
C GLY A 14 22.90 17.89 -5.94
N LYS A 15 23.97 18.35 -6.60
CA LYS A 15 25.25 17.63 -6.64
C LYS A 15 26.34 18.47 -5.97
N PRO A 16 27.05 17.91 -4.97
CA PRO A 16 28.23 18.57 -4.41
C PRO A 16 29.30 18.83 -5.47
N LYS A 17 30.13 19.86 -5.30
CA LYS A 17 31.23 20.15 -6.24
C LYS A 17 32.20 18.96 -6.32
N LYS A 18 32.88 18.80 -7.45
CA LYS A 18 33.77 17.63 -7.72
C LYS A 18 34.82 17.40 -6.62
N ALA A 19 35.37 18.48 -6.06
CA ALA A 19 36.34 18.42 -4.96
C ALA A 19 35.71 17.95 -3.63
N GLU A 20 34.49 18.40 -3.33
CA GLU A 20 33.74 18.00 -2.12
C GLU A 20 33.27 16.53 -2.22
N ARG A 21 32.90 16.05 -3.42
CA ARG A 21 32.59 14.63 -3.66
C ARG A 21 33.79 13.72 -3.37
N LEU A 22 35.01 14.17 -3.66
CA LEU A 22 36.24 13.44 -3.32
C LEU A 22 36.47 13.43 -1.80
N LEU A 23 36.20 14.55 -1.13
CA LEU A 23 36.29 14.66 0.32
C LEU A 23 35.28 13.73 1.03
N ILE A 24 34.02 13.73 0.59
CA ILE A 24 32.97 12.83 1.07
C ILE A 24 33.39 11.36 0.88
N ARG A 25 33.84 10.98 -0.34
CA ARG A 25 34.33 9.62 -0.60
C ARG A 25 35.51 9.24 0.29
N LYS A 26 36.47 10.15 0.50
CA LYS A 26 37.61 9.92 1.39
C LYS A 26 37.14 9.66 2.82
N HIS A 27 36.18 10.43 3.31
CA HIS A 27 35.67 10.32 4.68
C HIS A 27 34.78 9.08 4.89
N CYS A 28 33.88 8.77 3.94
CA CYS A 28 33.02 7.58 4.01
C CYS A 28 33.80 6.26 3.86
N MET A 29 34.98 6.30 3.23
CA MET A 29 35.82 5.12 3.02
C MET A 29 36.97 5.00 4.03
N GLN A 30 37.09 5.92 4.99
CA GLN A 30 37.97 5.74 6.15
C GLN A 30 37.49 4.53 6.96
N GLY A 31 38.40 3.59 7.24
CA GLY A 31 38.10 2.34 7.96
C GLY A 31 37.48 1.23 7.11
N LYS A 32 36.79 1.53 5.99
CA LYS A 32 36.14 0.52 5.12
C LYS A 32 37.03 -0.07 4.03
N ASN A 33 38.11 0.63 3.64
CA ASN A 33 39.04 0.18 2.60
C ASN A 33 40.16 -0.76 3.07
N VAL A 34 40.04 -1.34 4.26
CA VAL A 34 41.03 -2.28 4.80
C VAL A 34 40.43 -3.68 4.81
N GLN A 35 40.45 -4.35 3.66
CA GLN A 35 40.27 -5.80 3.62
C GLN A 35 41.57 -6.47 4.09
N CYS A 36 41.46 -7.36 5.09
CA CYS A 36 42.53 -8.27 5.47
C CYS A 36 42.98 -9.06 4.22
N GLY A 37 44.25 -8.92 3.84
CA GLY A 37 44.85 -9.64 2.72
C GLY A 37 44.93 -8.88 1.39
N SER A 38 44.43 -7.64 1.29
CA SER A 38 44.58 -6.85 0.05
C SER A 38 46.05 -6.48 -0.22
N ARG A 39 46.43 -6.34 -1.49
CA ARG A 39 47.80 -5.96 -1.96
C ARG A 39 48.34 -4.69 -1.26
N ARG A 40 47.45 -3.78 -0.84
CA ARG A 40 47.78 -2.54 -0.11
C ARG A 40 48.01 -2.75 1.38
N SER A 41 47.36 -3.75 2.00
CA SER A 41 47.60 -4.17 3.38
C SER A 41 48.97 -4.86 3.54
N SER A 42 49.39 -5.64 2.52
CA SER A 42 50.71 -6.26 2.44
C SER A 42 51.83 -5.22 2.37
N ALA A 43 51.63 -4.16 1.57
CA ALA A 43 52.60 -3.07 1.45
C ALA A 43 52.77 -2.25 2.75
N ARG A 44 51.74 -2.17 3.59
CA ARG A 44 51.80 -1.48 4.88
C ARG A 44 52.45 -2.35 5.97
N ARG A 45 52.35 -3.67 5.86
CA ARG A 45 53.02 -4.64 6.75
C ARG A 45 54.54 -4.71 6.54
N ILE A 46 55.02 -4.37 5.33
CA ILE A 46 56.47 -4.28 5.00
C ILE A 46 57.15 -3.06 5.64
N ARG A 47 56.40 -2.04 6.09
CA ARG A 47 56.95 -0.81 6.69
C ARG A 47 57.01 -0.80 8.23
N ARG A 48 56.80 -1.95 8.89
CA ARG A 48 56.91 -2.07 10.35
C ARG A 48 58.24 -2.75 10.71
N PRO A 49 59.06 -2.21 11.62
CA PRO A 49 60.27 -2.90 12.07
C PRO A 49 59.88 -4.17 12.85
N PRO A 50 60.68 -5.25 12.77
CA PRO A 50 60.29 -6.56 13.30
C PRO A 50 60.48 -6.64 14.81
N SER A 51 59.46 -7.09 15.54
CA SER A 51 59.63 -7.80 16.81
C SER A 51 59.72 -9.29 16.54
N SER A 52 60.73 -9.92 17.12
CA SER A 52 61.13 -11.32 16.98
C SER A 52 60.06 -12.35 17.32
N ALA A 53 59.87 -13.37 16.46
CA ALA A 53 59.92 -14.81 16.79
C ALA A 53 59.27 -15.69 15.70
N ALA A 54 59.92 -16.83 15.41
CA ALA A 54 59.51 -18.01 14.61
C ALA A 54 59.52 -17.84 13.06
N VAL A 55 60.44 -18.41 12.23
CA VAL A 55 60.92 -19.81 12.03
C VAL A 55 59.72 -20.73 11.76
N GLU A 56 59.51 -21.47 10.67
CA GLU A 56 60.20 -22.11 9.53
C GLU A 56 59.08 -22.28 8.45
N SER A 57 59.23 -22.30 7.12
CA SER A 57 59.97 -23.29 6.34
C SER A 57 60.03 -22.88 4.85
N ALA A 58 61.18 -23.23 4.26
CA ALA A 58 61.51 -23.39 2.84
C ALA A 58 60.42 -24.15 2.03
N ARG A 59 60.25 -24.03 0.69
CA ARG A 59 61.26 -24.07 -0.38
C ARG A 59 60.59 -23.88 -1.76
N ASN A 60 61.32 -23.23 -2.67
CA ASN A 60 61.46 -23.51 -4.12
C ASN A 60 60.23 -23.58 -5.05
N ASN A 61 60.10 -22.64 -6.01
CA ASN A 61 60.79 -22.71 -7.30
C ASN A 61 60.53 -21.48 -8.20
N ARG A 62 61.56 -21.09 -8.94
CA ARG A 62 61.61 -19.98 -9.91
C ARG A 62 61.06 -20.41 -11.29
N PRO A 63 60.72 -19.44 -12.17
CA PRO A 63 59.86 -19.62 -13.33
C PRO A 63 60.64 -20.06 -14.58
N ILE A 64 59.98 -20.83 -15.45
CA ILE A 64 60.42 -21.13 -16.81
C ILE A 64 59.36 -20.62 -17.77
N THR A 65 59.71 -19.59 -18.53
CA THR A 65 59.04 -19.19 -19.77
C THR A 65 59.41 -20.16 -20.89
N PRO A 66 58.47 -20.48 -21.78
CA PRO A 66 58.81 -20.41 -23.21
C PRO A 66 57.73 -19.69 -24.04
N ASN A 67 58.22 -18.96 -25.04
CA ASN A 67 57.45 -18.23 -26.05
C ASN A 67 56.87 -19.15 -27.14
N TYR A 68 55.89 -18.57 -27.86
CA TYR A 68 55.31 -18.94 -29.16
C TYR A 68 54.33 -20.13 -29.11
N ILE A 69 53.15 -20.11 -29.74
CA ILE A 69 52.75 -19.62 -31.07
C ILE A 69 51.26 -19.22 -31.04
N GLU A 70 50.90 -18.25 -31.89
CA GLU A 70 49.55 -17.81 -32.24
C GLU A 70 48.61 -18.98 -32.58
N ASN A 71 47.42 -18.98 -31.99
CA ASN A 71 46.24 -19.57 -32.61
C ASN A 71 45.02 -18.76 -32.17
N GLU A 72 44.47 -18.04 -33.14
CA GLU A 72 43.16 -17.41 -33.09
C GLU A 72 42.10 -18.49 -32.84
N ALA A 73 41.48 -18.44 -31.66
CA ALA A 73 40.18 -19.02 -31.42
C ALA A 73 39.40 -18.04 -30.56
N GLU A 74 38.48 -17.33 -31.20
CA GLU A 74 37.45 -16.53 -30.57
C GLU A 74 36.58 -17.41 -29.65
N THR A 75 37.02 -17.63 -28.41
CA THR A 75 36.11 -18.04 -27.35
C THR A 75 35.40 -16.80 -26.82
N SER A 76 34.39 -16.36 -27.58
CA SER A 76 33.33 -15.50 -27.06
C SER A 76 32.70 -16.26 -25.88
N SER A 77 33.06 -15.87 -24.65
CA SER A 77 32.40 -16.36 -23.44
C SER A 77 30.97 -15.83 -23.45
N ARG A 78 30.07 -16.55 -24.12
CA ARG A 78 28.65 -16.28 -24.06
C ARG A 78 28.21 -16.50 -22.62
N LEU A 79 28.03 -15.39 -21.89
CA LEU A 79 27.33 -15.40 -20.62
C LEU A 79 26.01 -16.17 -20.83
N PRO A 80 25.65 -17.12 -19.96
CA PRO A 80 24.38 -17.82 -20.08
C PRO A 80 23.28 -16.78 -20.13
N LEU A 81 22.43 -16.86 -21.16
CA LEU A 81 21.27 -15.98 -21.24
C LEU A 81 20.47 -16.13 -19.94
N PRO A 82 19.96 -15.02 -19.38
CA PRO A 82 19.06 -15.11 -18.24
C PRO A 82 17.89 -16.05 -18.60
N PRO A 83 17.36 -16.80 -17.62
CA PRO A 83 16.19 -17.64 -17.86
C PRO A 83 15.07 -16.78 -18.47
N PRO A 84 14.27 -17.34 -19.40
CA PRO A 84 13.18 -16.61 -20.03
C PRO A 84 12.27 -15.99 -18.96
N THR A 85 11.97 -14.70 -19.09
CA THR A 85 10.99 -14.02 -18.25
C THR A 85 9.59 -14.58 -18.52
N ASP A 86 8.66 -14.46 -17.56
CA ASP A 86 7.26 -14.87 -17.73
C ASP A 86 6.60 -14.26 -18.97
N VAL A 87 7.12 -13.10 -19.42
CA VAL A 87 6.76 -12.39 -20.65
C VAL A 87 7.02 -13.23 -21.91
N ALA A 88 8.06 -14.06 -21.93
CA ALA A 88 8.38 -14.96 -23.05
C ALA A 88 7.32 -16.06 -23.26
N LEU A 89 6.44 -16.29 -22.29
CA LEU A 89 5.33 -17.25 -22.39
C LEU A 89 4.09 -16.65 -23.08
N ILE A 90 4.04 -15.33 -23.28
CA ILE A 90 2.91 -14.64 -23.90
C ILE A 90 3.12 -14.59 -25.42
N ARG A 91 2.32 -15.35 -26.17
CA ARG A 91 2.31 -15.28 -27.64
C ARG A 91 1.43 -14.12 -28.10
N VAL A 92 2.07 -13.05 -28.56
CA VAL A 92 1.40 -11.94 -29.24
C VAL A 92 1.23 -12.24 -30.74
N PRO A 93 0.12 -11.83 -31.39
CA PRO A 93 -0.18 -12.19 -32.78
C PRO A 93 0.87 -11.75 -33.82
N ASN A 94 1.65 -10.72 -33.50
CA ASN A 94 2.75 -10.20 -34.33
C ASN A 94 4.05 -10.20 -33.51
N GLU A 95 5.21 -10.16 -34.18
CA GLU A 95 6.49 -9.91 -33.52
C GLU A 95 6.47 -8.52 -32.87
N VAL A 96 6.18 -8.50 -31.58
CA VAL A 96 6.34 -7.33 -30.70
C VAL A 96 7.72 -7.46 -30.07
N ASP A 97 8.51 -6.39 -30.08
CA ASP A 97 9.85 -6.41 -29.47
C ASP A 97 9.76 -6.65 -27.96
N VAL A 98 10.85 -7.15 -27.36
CA VAL A 98 10.89 -7.54 -25.93
C VAL A 98 10.52 -6.38 -25.01
N GLN A 99 10.93 -5.15 -25.33
CA GLN A 99 10.62 -3.99 -24.50
C GLN A 99 9.12 -3.71 -24.52
N SER A 100 8.50 -3.71 -25.70
CA SER A 100 7.05 -3.55 -25.86
C SER A 100 6.26 -4.68 -25.19
N GLN A 101 6.75 -5.92 -25.21
CA GLN A 101 6.13 -7.03 -24.47
C GLN A 101 6.19 -6.84 -22.95
N GLU A 102 7.32 -6.37 -22.41
CA GLU A 102 7.44 -6.03 -20.98
C GLU A 102 6.47 -4.90 -20.59
N LEU A 103 6.28 -3.90 -21.45
CA LEU A 103 5.31 -2.82 -21.20
C LEU A 103 3.87 -3.36 -21.13
N LEU A 104 3.49 -4.21 -22.09
CA LEU A 104 2.18 -4.86 -22.10
C LEU A 104 1.98 -5.73 -20.86
N TYR A 105 2.97 -6.54 -20.49
CA TYR A 105 2.93 -7.37 -19.29
C TYR A 105 2.72 -6.51 -18.04
N ASN A 106 3.45 -5.41 -17.90
CA ASN A 106 3.30 -4.51 -16.75
C ASN A 106 1.92 -3.84 -16.71
N PHE A 107 1.38 -3.45 -17.87
CA PHE A 107 0.04 -2.88 -17.96
C PHE A 107 -1.06 -3.90 -17.59
N PHE A 108 -1.02 -5.13 -18.13
CA PHE A 108 -1.98 -6.17 -17.79
C PHE A 108 -1.85 -6.64 -16.34
N THR A 109 -0.62 -6.69 -15.82
CA THR A 109 -0.35 -6.95 -14.41
C THR A 109 -0.98 -5.85 -13.55
N PHE A 110 -0.85 -4.58 -13.95
CA PHE A 110 -1.50 -3.48 -13.26
C PHE A 110 -3.02 -3.53 -13.35
N ASP A 111 -3.61 -3.86 -14.50
CA ASP A 111 -5.06 -4.00 -14.63
C ASP A 111 -5.59 -5.14 -13.72
N SER A 112 -4.84 -6.23 -13.60
CA SER A 112 -5.12 -7.28 -12.63
C SER A 112 -5.03 -6.77 -11.18
N ILE A 113 -3.97 -6.02 -10.85
CA ILE A 113 -3.77 -5.42 -9.53
C ILE A 113 -4.84 -4.36 -9.23
N LYS A 114 -5.33 -3.61 -10.22
CA LYS A 114 -6.41 -2.63 -10.08
C LYS A 114 -7.66 -3.30 -9.48
N ILE A 115 -7.93 -4.53 -9.89
CA ILE A 115 -9.03 -5.32 -9.36
C ILE A 115 -8.78 -5.68 -7.88
N ASP A 116 -7.55 -6.00 -7.50
CA ASP A 116 -7.19 -6.23 -6.09
C ASP A 116 -7.16 -4.94 -5.26
N LEU A 117 -6.81 -3.82 -5.88
CA LEU A 117 -6.82 -2.49 -5.30
C LEU A 117 -8.21 -1.92 -5.15
N PHE A 118 -9.22 -2.43 -5.87
CA PHE A 118 -10.60 -1.94 -5.82
C PHE A 118 -11.61 -3.09 -6.07
N PRO A 119 -11.64 -4.15 -5.25
CA PRO A 119 -12.39 -5.38 -5.54
C PRO A 119 -13.91 -5.15 -5.61
N VAL A 120 -14.41 -4.11 -4.93
CA VAL A 120 -15.83 -3.74 -5.01
C VAL A 120 -16.27 -3.30 -6.40
N GLU A 121 -15.35 -2.84 -7.28
CA GLU A 121 -15.68 -2.49 -8.67
C GLU A 121 -16.16 -3.71 -9.50
N ARG A 122 -15.98 -4.94 -8.99
CA ARG A 122 -16.59 -6.16 -9.57
C ARG A 122 -18.12 -6.18 -9.40
N TYR A 123 -18.61 -5.66 -8.28
CA TYR A 123 -20.02 -5.73 -7.87
C TYR A 123 -20.74 -4.39 -7.96
N VAL A 124 -19.98 -3.31 -8.17
CA VAL A 124 -20.49 -1.94 -8.20
C VAL A 124 -20.16 -1.30 -9.54
N ASN A 125 -21.19 -0.77 -10.21
CA ASN A 125 -21.04 -0.04 -11.47
C ASN A 125 -20.82 1.45 -11.20
N PHE A 126 -19.56 1.85 -11.20
CA PHE A 126 -19.17 3.25 -11.33
C PHE A 126 -19.07 3.61 -12.82
N ALA A 127 -19.51 4.81 -13.21
CA ALA A 127 -19.36 5.30 -14.58
C ALA A 127 -17.91 5.10 -15.09
N GLU A 128 -17.76 4.61 -16.31
CA GLU A 128 -16.49 4.09 -16.83
C GLU A 128 -15.47 5.20 -17.15
N TRP A 129 -14.24 5.04 -16.64
CA TRP A 129 -13.02 5.74 -17.09
C TRP A 129 -11.96 4.77 -17.60
N GLU A 130 -12.33 3.52 -17.86
CA GLU A 130 -11.34 2.48 -18.17
C GLU A 130 -10.58 2.78 -19.47
N THR A 131 -11.25 3.47 -20.40
CA THR A 131 -10.64 3.98 -21.63
C THR A 131 -9.56 5.04 -21.38
N ASP A 132 -9.71 5.88 -20.34
CA ASP A 132 -8.81 7.00 -20.10
C ASP A 132 -7.47 6.57 -19.47
N MET A 133 -7.47 5.55 -18.61
CA MET A 133 -6.25 5.07 -17.97
C MET A 133 -5.28 4.43 -18.97
N ALA A 134 -5.80 3.70 -19.97
CA ALA A 134 -4.97 3.14 -21.03
C ALA A 134 -4.28 4.26 -21.83
N ILE A 135 -5.01 5.33 -22.14
CA ILE A 135 -4.45 6.49 -22.84
C ILE A 135 -3.36 7.14 -21.98
N TRP A 136 -3.61 7.38 -20.69
CA TRP A 136 -2.61 7.99 -19.80
C TRP A 136 -1.35 7.15 -19.65
N PHE A 137 -1.46 5.82 -19.64
CA PHE A 137 -0.30 4.93 -19.59
C PHE A 137 0.65 5.13 -20.78
N PHE A 138 0.10 5.32 -21.98
CA PHE A 138 0.91 5.53 -23.18
C PHE A 138 1.31 6.99 -23.43
N THR A 139 0.70 7.96 -22.74
CA THR A 139 0.88 9.39 -23.03
C THR A 139 1.47 10.22 -21.89
N GLU A 140 1.40 9.76 -20.63
CA GLU A 140 1.92 10.48 -19.47
C GLU A 140 3.06 9.72 -18.77
N ASP A 141 4.27 10.28 -18.79
CA ASP A 141 5.47 9.73 -18.14
C ASP A 141 5.28 9.44 -16.63
N VAL A 142 4.64 10.36 -15.90
CA VAL A 142 4.36 10.20 -14.46
C VAL A 142 3.40 9.03 -14.21
N PHE A 143 2.37 8.90 -15.05
CA PHE A 143 1.38 7.85 -14.92
C PHE A 143 1.96 6.49 -15.29
N PHE A 144 2.76 6.43 -16.35
CA PHE A 144 3.52 5.25 -16.75
C PHE A 144 4.36 4.70 -15.59
N HIS A 145 5.18 5.55 -14.96
CA HIS A 145 6.00 5.13 -13.82
C HIS A 145 5.18 4.81 -12.57
N THR A 146 3.98 5.35 -12.43
CA THR A 146 3.04 5.01 -11.35
C THR A 146 2.47 3.60 -11.52
N VAL A 147 2.18 3.20 -12.75
CA VAL A 147 1.77 1.82 -13.08
C VAL A 147 2.89 0.84 -12.74
N LEU A 148 4.13 1.13 -13.14
CA LEU A 148 5.29 0.29 -12.80
C LEU A 148 5.57 0.23 -11.29
N LEU A 149 5.43 1.37 -10.59
CA LEU A 149 5.52 1.42 -9.14
C LEU A 149 4.47 0.51 -8.50
N SER A 150 3.20 0.64 -8.91
CA SER A 150 2.10 -0.15 -8.36
C SER A 150 2.33 -1.64 -8.57
N ALA A 151 2.70 -2.07 -9.78
CA ALA A 151 2.95 -3.46 -10.10
C ALA A 151 4.10 -4.06 -9.28
N SER A 152 5.24 -3.37 -9.25
CA SER A 152 6.42 -3.83 -8.52
C SER A 152 6.23 -3.79 -7.00
N ALA A 153 5.63 -2.73 -6.45
CA ALA A 153 5.38 -2.59 -5.02
C ALA A 153 4.36 -3.61 -4.51
N HIS A 154 3.32 -3.91 -5.29
CA HIS A 154 2.36 -4.95 -4.95
C HIS A 154 3.01 -6.34 -4.93
N ARG A 155 3.86 -6.64 -5.92
CA ARG A 155 4.66 -7.88 -5.92
C ARG A 155 5.54 -7.98 -4.68
N ASP A 156 6.27 -6.92 -4.34
CA ASP A 156 7.11 -6.86 -3.14
C ASP A 156 6.28 -7.12 -1.87
N TYR A 157 5.10 -6.49 -1.77
CA TYR A 157 4.16 -6.66 -0.67
C TYR A 157 3.65 -8.10 -0.55
N MET A 158 3.24 -8.73 -1.67
CA MET A 158 2.78 -10.12 -1.68
C MET A 158 3.87 -11.10 -1.26
N LEU A 159 5.12 -10.84 -1.67
CA LEU A 159 6.29 -11.62 -1.26
C LEU A 159 6.78 -11.31 0.17
N ALA A 160 6.09 -10.44 0.91
CA ALA A 160 6.48 -9.97 2.25
C ALA A 160 7.91 -9.39 2.29
N GLN A 161 8.31 -8.73 1.21
CA GLN A 161 9.61 -8.07 1.08
C GLN A 161 9.46 -6.56 1.28
N PRO A 162 10.49 -5.86 1.77
CA PRO A 162 10.50 -4.41 1.69
C PRO A 162 10.56 -3.95 0.23
N LEU A 163 10.19 -2.70 -0.04
CA LEU A 163 10.31 -2.10 -1.37
C LEU A 163 11.71 -2.36 -1.96
N THR A 164 11.75 -3.05 -3.09
CA THR A 164 12.97 -3.44 -3.79
C THR A 164 13.61 -2.24 -4.48
N LYS A 165 14.82 -2.44 -5.01
CA LYS A 165 15.51 -1.42 -5.80
C LYS A 165 14.66 -0.99 -7.00
N SER A 166 13.94 -1.92 -7.63
CA SER A 166 13.09 -1.63 -8.80
C SER A 166 11.96 -0.67 -8.43
N SER A 167 11.17 -1.02 -7.41
CA SER A 167 10.06 -0.17 -6.95
C SER A 167 10.54 1.20 -6.47
N ARG A 168 11.68 1.28 -5.79
CA ARG A 168 12.25 2.56 -5.34
C ARG A 168 12.67 3.47 -6.50
N VAL A 169 13.11 2.91 -7.63
CA VAL A 169 13.44 3.71 -8.83
C VAL A 169 12.18 4.38 -9.36
N HIS A 170 11.09 3.62 -9.51
CA HIS A 170 9.81 4.18 -9.95
C HIS A 170 9.23 5.17 -8.95
N LEU A 171 9.27 4.87 -7.64
CA LEU A 171 8.83 5.79 -6.59
C LEU A 171 9.54 7.15 -6.65
N ARG A 172 10.87 7.14 -6.77
CA ARG A 172 11.66 8.38 -6.89
C ARG A 172 11.30 9.17 -8.14
N HIS A 173 11.11 8.47 -9.25
CA HIS A 173 10.71 9.11 -10.51
C HIS A 173 9.34 9.76 -10.38
N VAL A 174 8.35 9.02 -9.89
CA VAL A 174 6.98 9.50 -9.68
C VAL A 174 6.98 10.75 -8.79
N ILE A 175 7.66 10.73 -7.64
CA ILE A 175 7.73 11.89 -6.74
C ILE A 175 8.40 13.09 -7.43
N SER A 176 9.55 12.87 -8.10
CA SER A 176 10.28 13.95 -8.77
C SER A 176 9.45 14.58 -9.90
N ALA A 177 8.82 13.75 -10.73
CA ALA A 177 8.06 14.20 -11.88
C ALA A 177 6.73 14.83 -11.48
N LEU A 178 6.07 14.30 -10.44
CA LEU A 178 4.89 14.91 -9.83
C LEU A 178 5.21 16.30 -9.27
N ASN A 179 6.28 16.44 -8.49
CA ASN A 179 6.68 17.74 -7.94
C ASN A 179 6.98 18.77 -9.03
N LYS A 180 7.66 18.34 -10.10
CA LYS A 180 7.89 19.19 -11.28
C LYS A 180 6.56 19.62 -11.92
N LYS A 181 5.66 18.68 -12.20
CA LYS A 181 4.34 18.93 -12.79
C LYS A 181 3.53 19.91 -11.95
N LEU A 182 3.53 19.76 -10.62
CA LEU A 182 2.83 20.65 -9.70
C LEU A 182 3.46 22.05 -9.61
N SER A 183 4.79 22.15 -9.72
CA SER A 183 5.50 23.45 -9.69
C SER A 183 5.32 24.25 -10.99
N GLU A 184 5.19 23.56 -12.12
CA GLU A 184 5.04 24.18 -13.44
C GLU A 184 3.58 24.54 -13.75
N ALA A 185 2.61 23.97 -13.03
CA ALA A 185 1.18 24.20 -13.22
C ALA A 185 0.80 25.65 -12.86
N HIS A 186 0.86 26.54 -13.86
CA HIS A 186 0.64 27.98 -13.64
C HIS A 186 -0.82 28.39 -13.45
N ASN A 187 -1.81 27.57 -13.80
CA ASN A 187 -3.24 27.84 -13.55
C ASN A 187 -4.10 26.58 -13.82
N GLY A 188 -4.21 25.67 -12.84
CA GLY A 188 -5.39 24.80 -12.75
C GLY A 188 -5.54 23.65 -13.74
N LEU A 189 -4.53 22.78 -13.92
CA LEU A 189 -4.79 21.43 -14.44
C LEU A 189 -4.46 20.37 -13.39
N LEU A 190 -5.25 20.34 -12.32
CA LEU A 190 -5.42 19.15 -11.49
C LEU A 190 -6.12 18.09 -12.34
N SER A 191 -5.33 17.32 -13.09
CA SER A 191 -5.86 16.26 -13.95
C SER A 191 -6.17 15.00 -13.13
N TYR A 192 -7.16 14.22 -13.57
CA TYR A 192 -7.45 12.88 -13.03
C TYR A 192 -6.20 11.99 -12.89
N PRO A 193 -5.27 11.91 -13.87
CA PRO A 193 -4.05 11.14 -13.70
C PRO A 193 -3.23 11.61 -12.50
N THR A 194 -3.17 12.92 -12.24
CA THR A 194 -2.41 13.47 -11.11
C THR A 194 -3.04 13.08 -9.77
N LEU A 195 -4.38 13.12 -9.66
CA LEU A 195 -5.09 12.64 -8.46
C LEU A 195 -4.82 11.14 -8.23
N PHE A 196 -4.92 10.35 -9.30
CA PHE A 196 -4.70 8.90 -9.21
C PHE A 196 -3.27 8.56 -8.81
N VAL A 197 -2.27 9.28 -9.33
CA VAL A 197 -0.86 9.15 -8.91
C VAL A 197 -0.74 9.36 -7.40
N VAL A 198 -1.37 10.39 -6.84
CA VAL A 198 -1.32 10.67 -5.40
C VAL A 198 -2.03 9.58 -4.60
N ILE A 199 -3.19 9.07 -5.06
CA ILE A 199 -3.90 7.95 -4.43
C ILE A 199 -2.99 6.70 -4.36
N ILE A 200 -2.27 6.38 -5.44
CA ILE A 200 -1.31 5.27 -5.45
C ILE A 200 -0.15 5.51 -4.47
N LEU A 201 0.37 6.74 -4.37
CA LEU A 201 1.41 7.06 -3.40
C LEU A 201 0.94 6.89 -1.95
N VAL A 202 -0.29 7.32 -1.62
CA VAL A 202 -0.90 7.05 -0.30
C VAL A 202 -0.98 5.54 -0.08
N HIS A 203 -1.49 4.80 -1.06
CA HIS A 203 -1.67 3.36 -0.94
C HIS A 203 -0.35 2.62 -0.70
N VAL A 204 0.69 2.90 -1.50
CA VAL A 204 2.01 2.29 -1.34
C VAL A 204 2.61 2.65 0.03
N ALA A 205 2.53 3.91 0.45
CA ALA A 205 3.01 4.31 1.77
C ALA A 205 2.31 3.53 2.90
N THR A 206 0.99 3.41 2.84
CA THR A 206 0.20 2.66 3.83
C THR A 206 0.51 1.15 3.81
N MET A 207 0.63 0.52 2.64
CA MET A 207 0.99 -0.92 2.53
C MET A 207 2.33 -1.25 3.21
N PHE A 208 3.29 -0.33 3.13
CA PHE A 208 4.64 -0.54 3.66
C PHE A 208 4.85 0.12 5.04
N GLY A 209 3.77 0.60 5.68
CA GLY A 209 3.82 1.17 7.03
C GLY A 209 4.49 2.55 7.14
N ASP A 210 4.73 3.25 6.02
CA ASP A 210 5.23 4.62 6.02
C ASP A 210 4.07 5.61 6.21
N TYR A 211 3.48 5.60 7.40
CA TYR A 211 2.31 6.41 7.71
C TYR A 211 2.57 7.92 7.68
N SER A 212 3.84 8.33 7.83
CA SER A 212 4.25 9.73 7.69
C SER A 212 4.20 10.19 6.23
N ALA A 213 4.64 9.36 5.29
CA ALA A 213 4.47 9.65 3.87
C ALA A 213 2.98 9.59 3.47
N ALA A 214 2.24 8.61 3.98
CA ALA A 214 0.81 8.44 3.69
C ALA A 214 0.00 9.70 4.06
N ILE A 215 0.19 10.24 5.27
CA ILE A 215 -0.54 11.45 5.70
C ILE A 215 -0.11 12.70 4.92
N ALA A 216 1.17 12.80 4.53
CA ALA A 216 1.63 13.90 3.68
C ALA A 216 0.97 13.87 2.29
N HIS A 217 0.85 12.68 1.69
CA HIS A 217 0.16 12.50 0.42
C HIS A 217 -1.36 12.73 0.55
N LEU A 218 -2.00 12.28 1.65
CA LEU A 218 -3.41 12.58 1.94
C LEU A 218 -3.67 14.08 2.11
N ALA A 219 -2.78 14.80 2.80
CA ALA A 219 -2.89 16.25 2.93
C ALA A 219 -2.80 16.96 1.55
N GLY A 220 -1.88 16.49 0.69
CA GLY A 220 -1.80 16.94 -0.70
C GLY A 220 -3.09 16.66 -1.47
N LEU A 221 -3.63 15.46 -1.37
CA LEU A 221 -4.89 15.06 -1.99
C LEU A 221 -6.07 15.91 -1.52
N GLN A 222 -6.14 16.20 -0.22
CA GLN A 222 -7.15 17.07 0.38
C GLN A 222 -7.08 18.49 -0.21
N GLN A 223 -5.87 19.02 -0.41
CA GLN A 223 -5.68 20.31 -1.06
C GLN A 223 -6.11 20.29 -2.54
N MET A 224 -5.80 19.22 -3.27
CA MET A 224 -6.25 19.06 -4.66
C MET A 224 -7.78 19.03 -4.76
N VAL A 225 -8.44 18.27 -3.89
CA VAL A 225 -9.91 18.21 -3.83
C VAL A 225 -10.50 19.58 -3.49
N LYS A 226 -9.95 20.31 -2.53
CA LYS A 226 -10.39 21.69 -2.20
C LYS A 226 -10.34 22.61 -3.42
N LEU A 227 -9.27 22.53 -4.20
CA LEU A 227 -9.10 23.34 -5.42
C LEU A 227 -10.07 22.94 -6.54
N LEU A 228 -10.53 21.69 -6.57
CA LEU A 228 -11.52 21.18 -7.54
C LEU A 228 -12.98 21.50 -7.16
N GLY A 229 -13.22 22.17 -6.03
CA GLY A 229 -14.57 22.50 -5.54
C GLY A 229 -14.97 21.76 -4.26
N GLY A 230 -14.08 20.93 -3.70
CA GLY A 230 -14.30 20.26 -2.42
C GLY A 230 -15.33 19.13 -2.52
N LEU A 231 -16.20 19.04 -1.51
CA LEU A 231 -17.18 17.95 -1.38
C LEU A 231 -18.19 17.92 -2.53
N THR A 232 -18.57 19.09 -3.08
CA THR A 232 -19.52 19.16 -4.20
C THR A 232 -18.96 18.48 -5.46
N TRP A 233 -17.66 18.64 -5.70
CA TRP A 233 -16.96 17.96 -6.78
C TRP A 233 -16.88 16.45 -6.54
N LEU A 234 -16.51 16.01 -5.33
CA LEU A 234 -16.51 14.58 -4.98
C LEU A 234 -17.90 13.93 -5.13
N GLN A 235 -18.97 14.63 -4.78
CA GLN A 235 -20.34 14.13 -4.93
C GLN A 235 -20.79 14.03 -6.40
N SER A 236 -20.20 14.86 -7.28
CA SER A 236 -20.41 14.76 -8.73
C SER A 236 -19.65 13.59 -9.36
N ASP A 237 -18.62 13.08 -8.67
CA ASP A 237 -17.76 12.01 -9.12
C ASP A 237 -17.61 10.88 -8.07
N PRO A 238 -18.59 9.95 -8.02
CA PRO A 238 -18.61 8.85 -7.05
C PRO A 238 -17.39 7.92 -7.14
N LYS A 239 -16.79 7.76 -8.33
CA LYS A 239 -15.68 6.82 -8.53
C LYS A 239 -14.39 7.37 -7.94
N THR A 240 -14.09 8.66 -8.15
CA THR A 240 -12.92 9.27 -7.49
C THR A 240 -13.15 9.35 -6.00
N HIS A 241 -14.36 9.72 -5.56
CA HIS A 241 -14.71 9.78 -4.15
C HIS A 241 -14.47 8.44 -3.45
N TYR A 242 -14.92 7.33 -4.04
CA TYR A 242 -14.68 5.99 -3.51
C TYR A 242 -13.19 5.69 -3.31
N LYS A 243 -12.35 6.04 -4.30
CA LYS A 243 -10.91 5.76 -4.25
C LYS A 243 -10.20 6.59 -3.19
N ILE A 244 -10.62 7.84 -3.00
CA ILE A 244 -10.09 8.74 -1.96
C ILE A 244 -10.51 8.23 -0.58
N ASP A 245 -11.80 7.94 -0.38
CA ASP A 245 -12.33 7.41 0.87
C ASP A 245 -11.65 6.11 1.26
N ARG A 246 -11.35 5.24 0.28
CA ARG A 246 -10.64 3.98 0.54
C ARG A 246 -9.27 4.21 1.17
N VAL A 247 -8.45 5.09 0.58
CA VAL A 247 -7.08 5.31 1.08
C VAL A 247 -7.06 6.07 2.40
N ASP A 248 -7.99 6.99 2.60
CA ASP A 248 -8.17 7.72 3.87
C ASP A 248 -8.67 6.80 4.99
N PHE A 249 -9.67 5.96 4.68
CA PHE A 249 -10.20 4.94 5.61
C PHE A 249 -9.12 3.93 5.98
N SER A 250 -8.38 3.41 5.00
CA SER A 250 -7.26 2.48 5.26
C SER A 250 -6.23 3.11 6.18
N TRP A 251 -5.85 4.38 5.96
CA TRP A 251 -4.92 5.08 6.85
C TRP A 251 -5.47 5.27 8.28
N ALA A 252 -6.75 5.59 8.42
CA ALA A 252 -7.42 5.71 9.72
C ALA A 252 -7.43 4.36 10.46
N LEU A 253 -7.73 3.25 9.78
CA LEU A 253 -7.69 1.91 10.37
C LEU A 253 -6.28 1.45 10.77
N CYS A 254 -5.26 1.91 10.06
CA CYS A 254 -3.87 1.61 10.38
C CYS A 254 -3.36 2.39 11.59
N THR A 255 -3.79 3.64 11.75
CA THR A 255 -3.15 4.58 12.68
C THR A 255 -4.02 5.01 13.86
N GLY A 256 -5.34 4.80 13.79
CA GLY A 256 -6.29 5.31 14.77
C GLY A 256 -6.50 6.82 14.75
N ASN A 257 -5.91 7.52 13.78
CA ASN A 257 -6.07 8.95 13.65
C ASN A 257 -7.36 9.31 12.91
N LYS A 258 -7.83 10.55 13.15
CA LYS A 258 -9.00 11.12 12.48
C LYS A 258 -8.75 11.22 10.97
N ALA A 259 -9.61 10.58 10.18
CA ALA A 259 -9.60 10.63 8.72
C ALA A 259 -9.69 12.05 8.16
N CYS A 260 -9.02 12.29 7.03
CA CYS A 260 -8.86 13.61 6.40
C CYS A 260 -10.11 14.10 5.68
N PHE A 261 -10.96 13.19 5.20
CA PHE A 261 -12.15 13.48 4.40
C PHE A 261 -13.47 13.23 5.15
N LEU A 262 -13.42 13.19 6.49
CA LEU A 262 -14.63 13.08 7.31
C LEU A 262 -15.60 14.24 7.02
N SER A 263 -16.80 13.89 6.60
CA SER A 263 -17.89 14.84 6.41
C SER A 263 -18.50 15.22 7.76
N GLU A 264 -18.61 16.53 8.04
CA GLU A 264 -19.32 17.07 9.21
C GLU A 264 -20.26 18.21 8.77
N PRO A 265 -21.48 18.33 9.34
CA PRO A 265 -22.10 17.44 10.33
C PRO A 265 -22.62 16.13 9.71
N VAL A 266 -22.73 15.09 10.54
CA VAL A 266 -23.27 13.78 10.13
C VAL A 266 -24.71 13.62 10.59
N SER A 267 -25.56 13.10 9.71
CA SER A 267 -26.91 12.68 10.08
C SER A 267 -26.87 11.32 10.77
N TRP A 268 -27.55 11.21 11.91
CA TRP A 268 -27.75 9.94 12.63
C TRP A 268 -29.05 9.22 12.23
N SER A 269 -29.79 9.73 11.24
CA SER A 269 -30.92 9.03 10.65
C SER A 269 -30.44 7.88 9.77
N SER A 270 -31.21 6.80 9.70
CA SER A 270 -30.97 5.75 8.69
C SER A 270 -30.99 6.35 7.28
N ILE A 271 -30.05 5.90 6.45
CA ILE A 271 -29.95 6.29 5.04
C ILE A 271 -30.81 5.41 4.13
N PHE A 272 -31.28 4.28 4.64
CA PHE A 272 -32.19 3.39 3.93
C PHE A 272 -33.64 3.68 4.35
N PRO A 273 -34.60 3.50 3.42
CA PRO A 273 -36.01 3.54 3.80
C PRO A 273 -36.27 2.48 4.86
N LYS A 274 -37.06 2.81 5.90
CA LYS A 274 -37.46 1.82 6.90
C LYS A 274 -38.08 0.63 6.16
N PRO A 275 -37.63 -0.61 6.44
CA PRO A 275 -38.22 -1.77 5.81
C PRO A 275 -39.72 -1.78 6.08
N ARG A 276 -40.52 -2.11 5.05
CA ARG A 276 -41.93 -2.47 5.28
C ARG A 276 -41.94 -3.67 6.22
N PRO A 277 -42.92 -3.80 7.13
CA PRO A 277 -43.02 -4.93 8.06
C PRO A 277 -43.38 -6.21 7.30
N ALA A 278 -42.43 -6.77 6.56
CA ALA A 278 -42.53 -8.04 5.88
C ALA A 278 -41.13 -8.68 5.93
N SER A 279 -41.03 -9.74 6.74
CA SER A 279 -39.87 -10.62 6.90
C SER A 279 -38.55 -9.95 7.31
N LEU A 280 -38.54 -9.31 8.48
CA LEU A 280 -37.29 -9.20 9.24
C LEU A 280 -37.06 -10.54 9.92
N THR A 281 -35.88 -11.12 9.75
CA THR A 281 -35.40 -12.15 10.67
C THR A 281 -35.42 -11.54 12.07
N PRO A 282 -36.25 -12.04 13.02
CA PRO A 282 -36.54 -11.34 14.28
C PRO A 282 -35.34 -11.24 15.25
N PHE A 283 -34.22 -11.88 14.91
CA PHE A 283 -33.22 -12.28 15.90
C PHE A 283 -32.38 -11.11 16.45
N CYS A 284 -32.25 -10.01 15.70
CA CYS A 284 -31.31 -8.93 16.06
C CYS A 284 -32.00 -7.64 16.50
N GLU A 285 -33.24 -7.38 16.06
CA GLU A 285 -33.90 -6.08 16.32
C GLU A 285 -34.25 -5.91 17.81
N TYR A 286 -34.69 -6.97 18.48
CA TYR A 286 -35.16 -6.86 19.87
C TYR A 286 -34.08 -7.09 20.92
N SER A 287 -33.01 -7.83 20.60
CA SER A 287 -31.99 -8.23 21.58
C SER A 287 -30.95 -7.15 21.88
N LEU A 288 -30.80 -6.15 21.00
CA LEU A 288 -29.76 -5.12 21.11
C LEU A 288 -30.26 -3.80 21.70
N HIS A 289 -31.56 -3.53 21.54
CA HIS A 289 -32.18 -2.34 22.12
C HIS A 289 -32.11 -2.39 23.64
N GLY A 290 -31.51 -1.36 24.23
CA GLY A 290 -31.28 -1.26 25.68
C GLY A 290 -29.91 -1.78 26.15
N ILE A 291 -29.17 -2.50 25.29
CA ILE A 291 -27.79 -2.92 25.55
C ILE A 291 -26.80 -2.01 24.82
N ILE A 292 -27.11 -1.67 23.57
CA ILE A 292 -26.22 -0.90 22.69
C ILE A 292 -26.80 0.51 22.46
N PRO A 293 -25.97 1.56 22.37
CA PRO A 293 -26.41 2.91 22.04
C PRO A 293 -27.15 3.00 20.70
N GLU A 294 -28.26 3.73 20.68
CA GLU A 294 -29.14 3.87 19.51
C GLU A 294 -28.40 4.29 18.23
N ARG A 295 -27.42 5.20 18.35
CA ARG A 295 -26.60 5.66 17.21
C ARG A 295 -25.85 4.51 16.54
N LEU A 296 -25.35 3.56 17.33
CA LEU A 296 -24.61 2.41 16.82
C LEU A 296 -25.55 1.39 16.17
N ILE A 297 -26.75 1.20 16.73
CA ILE A 297 -27.81 0.36 16.17
C ILE A 297 -28.19 0.85 14.77
N VAL A 298 -28.43 2.15 14.60
CA VAL A 298 -28.78 2.72 13.29
C VAL A 298 -27.68 2.47 12.26
N VAL A 299 -26.41 2.63 12.64
CA VAL A 299 -25.28 2.40 11.72
C VAL A 299 -25.14 0.92 11.37
N PHE A 300 -25.33 0.03 12.34
CA PHE A 300 -25.34 -1.42 12.12
C PHE A 300 -26.46 -1.84 11.17
N GLU A 301 -27.65 -1.27 11.31
CA GLU A 301 -28.77 -1.53 10.42
C GLU A 301 -28.48 -1.06 8.99
N ASP A 302 -27.92 0.15 8.84
CA ASP A 302 -27.54 0.66 7.53
C ASP A 302 -26.46 -0.21 6.87
N LEU A 303 -25.49 -0.72 7.65
CA LEU A 303 -24.49 -1.65 7.15
C LEU A 303 -25.13 -2.97 6.69
N ARG A 304 -26.07 -3.50 7.47
CA ARG A 304 -26.83 -4.71 7.13
C ARG A 304 -27.62 -4.54 5.84
N GLN A 305 -28.30 -3.41 5.67
CA GLN A 305 -29.06 -3.11 4.46
C GLN A 305 -28.14 -2.94 3.24
N LEU A 306 -26.99 -2.26 3.40
CA LEU A 306 -26.01 -2.16 2.31
C LEU A 306 -25.47 -3.53 1.89
N ALA A 307 -25.10 -4.38 2.86
CA ALA A 307 -24.65 -5.75 2.60
C ALA A 307 -25.72 -6.58 1.87
N ARG A 308 -26.98 -6.46 2.31
CA ARG A 308 -28.12 -7.12 1.69
C ARG A 308 -28.31 -6.69 0.25
N LEU A 309 -28.26 -5.39 -0.05
CA LEU A 309 -28.38 -4.86 -1.41
C LEU A 309 -27.28 -5.41 -2.32
N ILE A 310 -26.03 -5.42 -1.87
CA ILE A 310 -24.91 -5.98 -2.65
C ILE A 310 -25.13 -7.46 -2.95
N ASN A 311 -25.57 -8.24 -1.96
CA ASN A 311 -25.81 -9.67 -2.13
C ASN A 311 -27.01 -9.96 -3.04
N GLU A 312 -28.10 -9.20 -2.93
CA GLU A 312 -29.29 -9.36 -3.77
C GLU A 312 -29.01 -9.03 -5.24
N GLU A 313 -28.25 -7.96 -5.53
CA GLU A 313 -27.81 -7.66 -6.90
C GLU A 313 -26.83 -8.73 -7.40
N GLY A 314 -25.91 -9.19 -6.54
CA GLY A 314 -24.97 -10.25 -6.88
C GLY A 314 -25.65 -11.56 -7.29
N ILE A 315 -26.77 -11.94 -6.64
CA ILE A 315 -27.58 -13.11 -7.03
C ILE A 315 -28.23 -12.92 -8.41
N ARG A 316 -28.58 -11.68 -8.77
CA ARG A 316 -29.14 -11.35 -10.08
C ARG A 316 -28.08 -11.23 -11.18
N GLU A 317 -26.80 -11.38 -10.85
CA GLU A 317 -25.67 -11.05 -11.72
C GLU A 317 -25.70 -9.58 -12.19
N GLU A 318 -26.37 -8.71 -11.43
CA GLU A 318 -26.46 -7.28 -11.66
C GLU A 318 -25.45 -6.53 -10.77
N LYS A 319 -25.00 -5.36 -11.22
CA LYS A 319 -24.10 -4.49 -10.45
C LYS A 319 -24.90 -3.43 -9.71
N VAL A 320 -24.57 -3.20 -8.45
CA VAL A 320 -25.11 -2.09 -7.67
C VAL A 320 -24.70 -0.77 -8.32
N SER A 321 -25.61 0.20 -8.42
CA SER A 321 -25.27 1.53 -8.92
C SER A 321 -24.22 2.22 -8.02
N GLY A 322 -23.14 2.74 -8.60
CA GLY A 322 -22.00 3.28 -7.87
C GLY A 322 -22.30 4.55 -7.05
N LYS A 323 -23.22 5.40 -7.49
CA LYS A 323 -23.56 6.63 -6.76
C LYS A 323 -24.31 6.33 -5.44
N PRO A 324 -25.42 5.58 -5.43
CA PRO A 324 -26.06 5.15 -4.18
C PRO A 324 -25.12 4.36 -3.27
N PHE A 325 -24.31 3.45 -3.83
CA PHE A 325 -23.32 2.69 -3.07
C PHE A 325 -22.32 3.62 -2.35
N GLN A 326 -21.72 4.57 -3.08
CA GLN A 326 -20.75 5.49 -2.50
C GLN A 326 -21.36 6.36 -1.40
N ILE A 327 -22.58 6.88 -1.60
CA ILE A 327 -23.28 7.66 -0.58
C ILE A 327 -23.47 6.85 0.70
N ALA A 328 -23.88 5.58 0.55
CA ALA A 328 -24.09 4.71 1.69
C ALA A 328 -22.79 4.37 2.41
N LEU A 329 -21.76 4.00 1.65
CA LEU A 329 -20.44 3.65 2.17
C LEU A 329 -19.82 4.82 2.95
N THR A 330 -19.73 6.01 2.35
CA THR A 330 -19.17 7.21 3.01
C THR A 330 -19.94 7.56 4.28
N SER A 331 -21.27 7.45 4.27
CA SER A 331 -22.11 7.73 5.44
C SER A 331 -21.85 6.76 6.59
N ILE A 332 -21.76 5.46 6.31
CA ILE A 332 -21.49 4.44 7.34
C ILE A 332 -20.08 4.62 7.89
N GLN A 333 -19.07 4.73 7.01
CA GLN A 333 -17.67 4.94 7.42
C GLN A 333 -17.51 6.19 8.28
N SER A 334 -18.08 7.32 7.85
CA SER A 334 -17.97 8.58 8.60
C SER A 334 -18.60 8.49 10.00
N ARG A 335 -19.77 7.84 10.13
CA ARG A 335 -20.42 7.62 11.43
C ARG A 335 -19.59 6.74 12.35
N LEU A 336 -19.05 5.63 11.85
CA LEU A 336 -18.23 4.71 12.66
C LEU A 336 -16.92 5.35 13.12
N LEU A 337 -16.28 6.15 12.27
CA LEU A 337 -15.05 6.87 12.61
C LEU A 337 -15.33 8.01 13.61
N GLN A 338 -16.48 8.69 13.53
CA GLN A 338 -16.87 9.71 14.52
C GLN A 338 -17.26 9.14 15.88
N LEU A 339 -17.60 7.85 15.95
CA LEU A 339 -17.87 7.15 17.21
C LEU A 339 -16.60 6.61 17.87
N GLN A 340 -15.41 6.88 17.33
CA GLN A 340 -14.17 6.53 18.01
C GLN A 340 -14.10 7.22 19.38
N ASP A 341 -13.72 6.45 20.41
CA ASP A 341 -13.64 6.88 21.81
C ASP A 341 -14.98 7.38 22.40
N ALA A 342 -16.11 7.07 21.76
CA ALA A 342 -17.44 7.52 22.20
C ALA A 342 -18.11 6.58 23.21
N PHE A 343 -17.54 5.38 23.43
CA PHE A 343 -18.13 4.33 24.26
C PHE A 343 -17.17 3.91 25.38
N ASP A 344 -17.70 3.81 26.59
CA ASP A 344 -16.98 3.30 27.76
C ASP A 344 -17.08 1.76 27.86
N ASP A 345 -18.10 1.15 27.27
CA ASP A 345 -18.34 -0.29 27.32
C ASP A 345 -17.66 -1.04 26.16
N ASP A 346 -17.07 -2.20 26.48
CA ASP A 346 -16.31 -3.00 25.51
C ASP A 346 -17.20 -3.60 24.41
N VAL A 347 -18.48 -3.86 24.68
CA VAL A 347 -19.41 -4.45 23.70
C VAL A 347 -19.68 -3.49 22.56
N SER A 348 -20.08 -2.25 22.87
CA SER A 348 -20.38 -1.23 21.87
C SER A 348 -19.13 -0.84 21.09
N GLU A 349 -17.99 -0.68 21.76
CA GLU A 349 -16.74 -0.38 21.08
C GLU A 349 -16.28 -1.54 20.19
N CYS A 350 -16.39 -2.78 20.65
CA CYS A 350 -16.05 -3.93 19.83
C CYS A 350 -17.01 -4.10 18.63
N LEU A 351 -18.30 -3.79 18.80
CA LEU A 351 -19.25 -3.79 17.69
C LEU A 351 -18.90 -2.72 16.65
N ARG A 352 -18.52 -1.51 17.08
CA ARG A 352 -18.03 -0.44 16.20
C ARG A 352 -16.79 -0.88 15.42
N LEU A 353 -15.80 -1.45 16.12
CA LEU A 353 -14.57 -1.96 15.51
C LEU A 353 -14.85 -3.14 14.54
N GLY A 354 -15.80 -4.01 14.88
CA GLY A 354 -16.25 -5.08 14.00
C GLY A 354 -16.92 -4.60 12.71
N MET A 355 -17.72 -3.54 12.78
CA MET A 355 -18.26 -2.90 11.58
C MET A 355 -17.17 -2.27 10.72
N LEU A 356 -16.16 -1.64 11.33
CA LEU A 356 -14.99 -1.13 10.60
C LEU A 356 -14.19 -2.26 9.93
N ALA A 357 -13.96 -3.36 10.63
CA ALA A 357 -13.32 -4.55 10.08
C ALA A 357 -14.13 -5.16 8.93
N TYR A 358 -15.45 -5.26 9.09
CA TYR A 358 -16.34 -5.72 8.02
C TYR A 358 -16.23 -4.83 6.77
N LEU A 359 -16.22 -3.50 6.94
CA LEU A 359 -16.03 -2.59 5.81
C LEU A 359 -14.65 -2.73 5.16
N ALA A 360 -13.61 -3.06 5.93
CA ALA A 360 -12.28 -3.33 5.40
C ALA A 360 -12.22 -4.58 4.49
N THR A 361 -13.23 -5.46 4.50
CA THR A 361 -13.35 -6.56 3.52
C THR A 361 -13.43 -6.05 2.08
N THR A 362 -14.02 -4.87 1.86
CA THR A 362 -14.04 -4.18 0.56
C THR A 362 -12.65 -3.76 0.07
N MET A 363 -11.64 -3.90 0.92
CA MET A 363 -10.26 -3.49 0.69
C MET A 363 -9.25 -4.64 0.68
N GLN A 364 -9.70 -5.87 0.89
CA GLN A 364 -8.81 -7.02 0.99
C GLN A 364 -8.20 -7.40 -0.35
N ILE A 365 -6.92 -7.76 -0.31
CA ILE A 365 -6.19 -8.36 -1.41
C ILE A 365 -6.31 -9.89 -1.27
N PRO A 366 -6.76 -10.62 -2.29
CA PRO A 366 -6.84 -12.08 -2.22
C PRO A 366 -5.51 -12.71 -1.76
N GLY A 367 -5.57 -13.58 -0.75
CA GLY A 367 -4.39 -14.28 -0.22
C GLY A 367 -3.52 -13.48 0.75
N LYS A 368 -3.84 -12.21 1.06
CA LYS A 368 -3.18 -11.43 2.12
C LYS A 368 -4.18 -10.62 2.95
N ARG A 369 -4.09 -10.76 4.27
CA ARG A 369 -4.82 -9.89 5.21
C ARG A 369 -4.29 -8.45 5.12
N GLY A 370 -5.17 -7.49 5.36
CA GLY A 370 -4.82 -6.07 5.35
C GLY A 370 -3.97 -5.69 6.57
N PRO A 371 -3.00 -4.78 6.44
CA PRO A 371 -2.13 -4.40 7.54
C PRO A 371 -2.78 -3.29 8.37
N TYR A 372 -3.75 -3.64 9.23
CA TYR A 372 -4.50 -2.66 10.05
C TYR A 372 -4.11 -2.75 11.54
N PRO A 373 -2.88 -2.38 11.94
CA PRO A 373 -2.37 -2.65 13.28
C PRO A 373 -3.20 -1.99 14.39
N TYR A 374 -3.63 -0.73 14.21
CA TYR A 374 -4.48 -0.07 15.20
C TYR A 374 -5.81 -0.81 15.39
N LEU A 375 -6.51 -1.10 14.29
CA LEU A 375 -7.78 -1.83 14.34
C LEU A 375 -7.61 -3.22 14.96
N GLU A 376 -6.57 -3.96 14.58
CA GLU A 376 -6.27 -5.29 15.11
C GLU A 376 -6.04 -5.26 16.63
N GLU A 377 -5.16 -4.37 17.11
CA GLU A 377 -4.82 -4.24 18.51
C GLU A 377 -6.04 -3.86 19.35
N HIS A 378 -6.78 -2.83 18.93
CA HIS A 378 -7.93 -2.32 19.67
C HIS A 378 -9.09 -3.32 19.66
N PHE A 379 -9.35 -3.98 18.53
CA PHE A 379 -10.38 -5.02 18.46
C PHE A 379 -10.04 -6.16 19.42
N ARG A 380 -8.81 -6.67 19.38
CA ARG A 380 -8.38 -7.77 20.25
C ARG A 380 -8.53 -7.41 21.72
N ALA A 381 -8.04 -6.24 22.11
CA ALA A 381 -8.07 -5.77 23.50
C ALA A 381 -9.52 -5.64 24.03
N ARG A 382 -10.42 -5.06 23.24
CA ARG A 382 -11.83 -4.88 23.62
C ARG A 382 -12.58 -6.21 23.66
N PHE A 383 -12.41 -7.05 22.64
CA PHE A 383 -13.10 -8.33 22.55
C PHE A 383 -12.75 -9.25 23.73
N GLN A 384 -11.50 -9.27 24.16
CA GLN A 384 -11.04 -10.09 25.29
C GLN A 384 -11.63 -9.67 26.65
N ASN A 385 -12.18 -8.47 26.79
CA ASN A 385 -12.81 -8.03 28.03
C ASN A 385 -14.31 -8.38 28.11
N ILE A 386 -14.93 -8.80 27.00
CA ILE A 386 -16.36 -9.06 26.97
C ILE A 386 -16.69 -10.41 27.61
N GLU A 387 -17.66 -10.43 28.54
CA GLU A 387 -18.22 -11.67 29.05
C GLU A 387 -19.31 -12.21 28.12
N ALA A 388 -19.22 -13.48 27.74
CA ALA A 388 -20.19 -14.11 26.85
C ALA A 388 -21.51 -14.37 27.59
N THR A 389 -22.52 -13.56 27.31
CA THR A 389 -23.90 -13.78 27.79
C THR A 389 -24.77 -14.36 26.68
N ARG A 390 -25.93 -14.93 27.04
CA ARG A 390 -26.86 -15.49 26.05
C ARG A 390 -27.36 -14.44 25.06
N ASP A 391 -27.57 -13.21 25.52
CA ASP A 391 -28.10 -12.11 24.70
C ASP A 391 -27.08 -11.55 23.70
N LEU A 392 -25.78 -11.74 23.98
CA LEU A 392 -24.69 -11.26 23.13
C LEU A 392 -24.15 -12.32 22.18
N ARG A 393 -24.60 -13.58 22.30
CA ARG A 393 -24.01 -14.73 21.62
C ARG A 393 -23.84 -14.51 20.11
N ASP A 394 -24.88 -14.07 19.41
CA ASP A 394 -24.83 -13.95 17.95
C ASP A 394 -23.92 -12.82 17.49
N ILE A 395 -23.89 -11.71 18.24
CA ILE A 395 -22.96 -10.61 17.98
C ILE A 395 -21.53 -11.09 18.18
N LEU A 396 -21.24 -11.79 19.27
CA LEU A 396 -19.89 -12.27 19.54
C LEU A 396 -19.41 -13.25 18.48
N VAL A 397 -20.29 -14.15 18.03
CA VAL A 397 -19.99 -15.05 16.90
C VAL A 397 -19.74 -14.25 15.62
N TRP A 398 -20.59 -13.28 15.29
CA TRP A 398 -20.39 -12.42 14.12
C TRP A 398 -19.07 -11.64 14.20
N LEU A 399 -18.74 -11.08 15.36
CA LEU A 399 -17.49 -10.36 15.61
C LEU A 399 -16.27 -11.26 15.42
N LEU A 400 -16.29 -12.48 15.96
CA LEU A 400 -15.22 -13.46 15.76
C LEU A 400 -15.08 -13.87 14.30
N MET A 401 -16.19 -14.06 13.58
CA MET A 401 -16.16 -14.35 12.13
C MET A 401 -15.52 -13.20 11.34
N VAL A 402 -15.93 -11.96 11.62
CA VAL A 402 -15.36 -10.79 10.92
C VAL A 402 -13.89 -10.60 11.30
N GLY A 403 -13.55 -10.75 12.58
CA GLY A 403 -12.19 -10.65 13.06
C GLY A 403 -11.26 -11.67 12.39
N THR A 404 -11.66 -12.93 12.28
CA THR A 404 -10.85 -13.99 11.64
C THR A 404 -10.75 -13.83 10.12
N LEU A 405 -11.80 -13.30 9.49
CA LEU A 405 -11.80 -13.00 8.05
C LEU A 405 -10.83 -11.85 7.71
N VAL A 406 -10.65 -10.88 8.60
CA VAL A 406 -9.99 -9.60 8.28
C VAL A 406 -8.68 -9.38 9.01
N LEU A 407 -8.64 -9.65 10.31
CA LEU A 407 -7.61 -9.18 11.22
C LEU A 407 -6.70 -10.32 11.70
N PHE A 408 -7.29 -11.45 12.10
CA PHE A 408 -6.60 -12.45 12.91
C PHE A 408 -6.41 -13.79 12.22
N ASP A 409 -5.38 -14.53 12.65
CA ASP A 409 -5.20 -15.92 12.23
C ASP A 409 -6.06 -16.88 13.04
N MET A 410 -6.69 -17.85 12.38
CA MET A 410 -7.46 -18.91 13.04
C MET A 410 -6.61 -19.73 14.03
N GLY A 411 -5.29 -19.74 13.86
CA GLY A 411 -4.35 -20.38 14.77
C GLY A 411 -4.03 -19.59 16.06
N GLU A 412 -4.52 -18.36 16.22
CA GLU A 412 -4.32 -17.60 17.46
C GLU A 412 -5.11 -18.22 18.62
N SER A 413 -4.42 -18.54 19.72
CA SER A 413 -5.00 -19.30 20.84
C SER A 413 -6.20 -18.63 21.50
N TRP A 414 -6.24 -17.30 21.55
CA TRP A 414 -7.35 -16.57 22.15
C TRP A 414 -8.65 -16.69 21.35
N ILE A 415 -8.58 -17.01 20.06
CA ILE A 415 -9.77 -17.19 19.22
C ILE A 415 -10.44 -18.52 19.56
N SER A 416 -9.66 -19.60 19.69
CA SER A 416 -10.20 -20.92 20.03
C SER A 416 -10.76 -21.00 21.45
N GLU A 417 -10.26 -20.19 22.38
CA GLU A 417 -10.83 -20.06 23.73
C GLU A 417 -12.19 -19.34 23.75
N ARG A 418 -12.48 -18.54 22.72
CA ARG A 418 -13.66 -17.67 22.64
C ARG A 418 -14.76 -18.19 21.71
N TRP A 419 -14.44 -19.15 20.85
CA TRP A 419 -15.36 -19.82 19.94
C TRP A 419 -16.12 -20.94 20.66
#